data_AF-A0A966MV79-F1
#
_entry.id   AF-A0A966MV79-F1
#
_cell.length_a   1.000
_cell.length_b   1.000
_cell.length_c   1.000
_cell.angle_alpha   90.00
_cell.angle_beta   90.00
_cell.angle_gamma   90.00
#
_symmetry.space_group_name_H-M   'P 1'
#
loop_
_entity.id
_entity.type
_entity.pdbx_description
1 polymer ?
#
loop_
_entity_poly.entity_id
_entity_poly.type
_entity_poly.pdbx_seq_one_letter_code
_entity_poly.pdbx_strand_id
1 'polypeptide(L)' 'MSQYTMLLDIKDYKIMSCEKNGELFLFKLRLSDNQSIEYKMEYILSLRNNKWGVDGASVALNAS' A
#
# COMPACT_ATOMS: atom_id res chain seq x y z
N MET A 1 -10.37 17.47 -3.86
CA MET A 1 -10.33 16.11 -4.45
C MET A 1 -9.69 15.18 -3.43
N SER A 2 -10.27 14.01 -3.19
CA SER A 2 -9.72 13.04 -2.23
C SER A 2 -8.46 12.41 -2.80
N GLN A 3 -7.38 12.35 -2.00
CA GLN A 3 -6.10 11.73 -2.36
C GLN A 3 -6.21 10.24 -2.74
N TYR A 4 -7.38 9.63 -2.49
CA TYR A 4 -7.66 8.22 -2.75
C TYR A 4 -8.41 7.95 -4.05
N THR A 5 -8.88 8.97 -4.79
CA THR A 5 -9.61 8.74 -6.05
C THR A 5 -8.76 7.98 -7.07
N MET A 6 -7.43 8.16 -7.03
CA MET A 6 -6.48 7.37 -7.81
C MET A 6 -6.62 5.85 -7.62
N LEU A 7 -7.11 5.35 -6.48
CA LEU A 7 -7.23 3.91 -6.22
C LEU A 7 -8.23 3.22 -7.14
N LEU A 8 -9.14 4.01 -7.73
CA LEU A 8 -10.14 3.54 -8.68
C LEU A 8 -9.60 3.38 -10.11
N ASP A 9 -8.37 3.85 -10.37
CA ASP A 9 -7.75 3.89 -11.71
C ASP A 9 -6.35 3.26 -11.74
N ILE A 10 -6.05 2.38 -10.78
CA ILE A 10 -4.78 1.65 -10.74
C ILE A 10 -4.70 0.63 -11.88
N LYS A 11 -3.59 0.69 -12.61
CA LYS A 11 -3.26 -0.22 -13.70
C LYS A 11 -2.44 -1.41 -13.21
N ASP A 12 -1.39 -1.15 -12.44
CA ASP A 12 -0.52 -2.19 -11.90
C ASP A 12 0.00 -1.86 -10.50
N TYR A 13 0.48 -2.90 -9.83
CA TYR A 13 1.12 -2.80 -8.53
C TYR A 13 2.33 -3.73 -8.45
N LYS A 14 3.29 -3.34 -7.62
CA LYS A 14 4.46 -4.13 -7.28
C LYS A 14 4.65 -4.15 -5.77
N ILE A 15 4.74 -5.34 -5.21
CA ILE A 15 5.13 -5.53 -3.80
C ILE A 15 6.64 -5.27 -3.72
N MET A 16 7.02 -4.32 -2.87
CA MET A 16 8.42 -3.92 -2.69
C MET A 16 9.06 -4.68 -1.53
N SER A 17 8.38 -4.73 -0.39
CA SER A 17 8.81 -5.51 0.78
C SER A 17 7.65 -5.84 1.70
N CYS A 18 7.87 -6.87 2.53
CA CYS A 18 7.07 -7.22 3.68
C CYS A 18 8.02 -7.41 4.85
N GLU A 19 7.99 -6.49 5.80
CA GLU A 19 8.92 -6.44 6.93
C GLU A 19 8.13 -6.66 8.22
N LYS A 20 8.48 -7.70 9.00
CA LYS A 20 7.88 -7.90 10.33
C LYS A 20 8.49 -6.89 11.32
N ASN A 21 7.63 -6.23 12.09
CA ASN A 21 8.02 -5.32 13.18
C ASN A 21 7.15 -5.59 14.42
N GLY A 22 7.72 -6.32 15.38
CA GLY A 22 6.95 -6.84 16.53
C GLY A 22 5.84 -7.79 16.07
N GLU A 23 4.61 -7.54 16.50
CA GLU A 23 3.41 -8.30 16.10
C GLU A 23 2.78 -7.79 14.79
N LEU A 24 3.34 -6.73 14.21
CA LEU A 24 2.85 -6.09 12.99
C LEU A 24 3.76 -6.42 11.81
N PHE A 25 3.23 -6.21 10.61
CA PHE A 25 3.93 -6.38 9.35
C PHE A 25 3.73 -5.12 8.52
N LEU A 26 4.83 -4.52 8.08
CA LEU A 26 4.83 -3.37 7.18
C LEU A 26 4.95 -3.88 5.74
N PHE A 27 3.88 -3.69 4.98
CA PHE A 27 3.77 -4.08 3.58
C PHE A 27 3.94 -2.85 2.70
N LYS A 28 5.03 -2.76 1.95
CA LYS A 28 5.32 -1.62 1.06
C LYS A 28 5.02 -2.00 -0.38
N LEU A 29 4.25 -1.15 -1.08
CA LEU A 29 3.89 -1.32 -2.47
C LEU A 29 4.25 -0.08 -3.28
N ARG A 30 4.54 -0.31 -4.55
CA ARG A 30 4.48 0.70 -5.60
C ARG A 30 3.22 0.44 -6.43
N LEU A 31 2.46 1.47 -6.72
CA LEU A 31 1.31 1.43 -7.62
C LEU A 31 1.60 2.31 -8.85
N SER A 32 1.02 1.98 -9.99
CA SER A 32 0.91 2.90 -11.12
C SER A 32 -0.53 2.97 -11.63
N ASP A 33 -0.97 4.17 -11.99
CA ASP A 33 -2.29 4.39 -12.58
C ASP A 33 -2.26 4.31 -14.12
N ASN A 34 -3.43 4.42 -14.75
CA ASN A 34 -3.53 4.44 -16.22
C ASN A 34 -2.89 5.68 -16.88
N GLN A 35 -2.54 6.70 -16.10
CA GLN A 35 -1.82 7.91 -16.54
C GLN A 35 -0.31 7.79 -16.30
N SER A 36 0.18 6.61 -15.86
CA SER A 36 1.58 6.34 -15.53
C SER A 36 2.12 7.15 -14.33
N ILE A 37 1.24 7.63 -13.46
CA ILE A 37 1.62 8.25 -12.19
C ILE A 37 1.95 7.14 -11.19
N GLU A 38 3.12 7.23 -10.55
CA GLU A 38 3.54 6.29 -9.52
C GLU A 38 3.14 6.76 -8.11
N TYR A 39 2.73 5.79 -7.29
CA TYR A 39 2.39 6.00 -5.89
C TYR A 39 3.14 5.01 -5.00
N LYS A 40 3.52 5.47 -3.81
CA LYS A 40 3.99 4.63 -2.71
C LYS A 40 2.80 4.35 -1.80
N MET A 41 2.55 3.08 -1.53
CA MET A 41 1.51 2.65 -0.61
C MET A 41 2.11 1.79 0.49
N GLU A 42 1.72 2.03 1.73
CA GLU A 42 2.14 1.22 2.87
C GLU A 42 0.91 0.71 3.63
N TYR A 43 0.94 -0.57 3.98
CA TYR A 43 -0.03 -1.18 4.88
C TYR A 43 0.65 -1.66 6.15
N ILE A 44 -0.03 -1.46 7.27
CA ILE A 44 0.29 -2.13 8.52
C ILE A 44 -0.68 -3.29 8.66
N LEU A 45 -0.16 -4.51 8.72
CA LEU A 45 -0.94 -5.73 8.84
C LEU A 45 -0.68 -6.39 10.20
N SER A 46 -1.70 -7.05 10.74
CA SER A 46 -1.52 -8.01 11.84
C SER A 46 -2.11 -9.37 11.48
N LEU A 47 -1.51 -10.43 12.02
CA LEU A 47 -2.02 -11.79 11.90
C LEU A 47 -2.70 -12.17 13.22
N ARG A 48 -4.03 -12.24 13.23
CA ARG A 48 -4.82 -12.61 14.42
C ARG A 48 -5.72 -13.78 14.08
N ASN A 49 -5.74 -14.82 14.92
CA ASN A 49 -6.55 -16.03 14.71
C ASN A 49 -6.34 -16.64 13.30
N ASN A 50 -5.08 -16.68 12.85
CA ASN A 50 -4.70 -17.15 11.52
C ASN A 50 -5.34 -16.39 10.33
N LYS A 51 -5.73 -15.13 10.56
CA LYS A 51 -6.28 -14.23 9.54
C LYS A 51 -5.51 -12.91 9.51
N TRP A 52 -5.20 -12.44 8.31
CA TRP A 52 -4.58 -11.13 8.11
C TRP A 52 -5.63 -10.04 8.24
N GLY A 53 -5.34 -9.03 9.06
CA GLY A 53 -6.11 -7.79 9.17
C GLY A 53 -5.24 -6.59 8.77
N VAL A 54 -5.89 -5.55 8.24
CA VAL A 54 -5.26 -4.26 7.96
C VAL A 54 -5.51 -3.34 9.16
N ASP A 55 -4.45 -2.94 9.84
CA ASP A 55 -4.51 -2.01 10.98
C ASP A 55 -4.27 -0.55 10.55
N GLY A 56 -3.67 -0.32 9.38
CA GLY A 56 -3.44 1.01 8.85
C GLY A 56 -3.05 0.98 7.37
N ALA A 57 -3.33 2.08 6.67
CA ALA A 57 -2.97 2.26 5.27
C ALA A 57 -2.56 3.72 5.03
N SER A 58 -1.49 3.92 4.27
CA SER A 58 -1.08 5.23 3.78
C SER A 58 -0.79 5.14 2.28
N VAL A 59 -1.04 6.25 1.58
CA VAL A 59 -0.67 6.40 0.18
C VAL A 59 -0.06 7.79 0.00
N ALA A 60 1.01 7.85 -0.76
CA ALA A 60 1.68 9.09 -1.13
C ALA A 60 2.04 9.04 -2.61
N LEU A 61 1.96 10.19 -3.27
CA LEU A 61 2.53 10.35 -4.60
C LEU A 61 4.02 10.03 -4.53
N ASN A 62 4.53 9.22 -5.44
CA ASN A 62 5.96 9.01 -5.55
C ASN A 62 6.57 10.22 -6.29
N ALA A 63 6.69 11.35 -5.60
CA ALA A 63 7.37 12.52 -6.15
C ALA A 63 8.84 12.17 -6.38
N SER A 64 9.24 12.20 -7.65
CA SER A 64 10.61 12.01 -8.14
C SER A 64 11.56 13.09 -7.60
#